data_AF-A0A0D8FPP1-F1
#
_entry.id   AF-A0A0D8FPP1-F1
#
_cell.length_a   1.000
_cell.length_b   1.000
_cell.length_c   1.000
_cell.angle_alpha   90.00
_cell.angle_beta   90.00
_cell.angle_gamma   90.00
#
_symmetry.space_group_name_H-M   'P 1'
#
loop_
_entity.id
_entity.type
_entity.pdbx_description
1 polymer ?
#
loop_
_entity_poly.entity_id
_entity_poly.type
_entity_poly.pdbx_seq_one_letter_code
_entity_poly.pdbx_strand_id
1 'polypeptide(L)' 'MASKVYTPERVEAACERAIAIHSPLYKSVVSILKNGLDAFPLTPPAGPPPIEHQNIRGTEYYKELLAGGQENVTC' A
#
# COMPACT_ATOMS: atom_id res chain seq x y z
N MET A 1 -15.53 -19.56 -9.82
CA MET A 1 -15.91 -19.01 -11.14
C MET A 1 -15.14 -17.73 -11.53
N ALA A 2 -13.95 -17.44 -10.97
CA ALA A 2 -13.13 -16.31 -11.40
C ALA A 2 -12.14 -16.70 -12.54
N SER A 3 -11.51 -17.87 -12.47
CA SER A 3 -10.58 -18.40 -13.49
C SER A 3 -11.21 -18.72 -14.84
N LYS A 4 -12.55 -18.70 -14.93
CA LYS A 4 -13.30 -18.98 -16.16
C LYS A 4 -13.59 -17.71 -16.97
N VAL A 5 -13.36 -16.53 -16.37
CA VAL A 5 -13.63 -15.20 -16.96
C VAL A 5 -12.34 -14.38 -17.04
N TYR A 6 -11.42 -14.56 -16.09
CA TYR A 6 -10.14 -13.85 -16.04
C TYR A 6 -8.99 -14.83 -16.28
N THR A 7 -7.93 -14.36 -16.95
CA THR A 7 -6.72 -15.16 -17.18
C THR A 7 -6.07 -15.54 -15.85
N PRO A 8 -5.39 -16.70 -15.78
CA PRO A 8 -4.75 -17.15 -14.55
C PRO A 8 -3.74 -16.12 -14.01
N GLU A 9 -2.99 -15.46 -14.89
CA GLU A 9 -2.02 -14.41 -14.53
C GLU A 9 -2.66 -13.24 -13.78
N ARG A 10 -3.85 -12.80 -14.21
CA ARG A 10 -4.58 -11.70 -13.54
C ARG A 10 -5.12 -12.12 -12.18
N VAL A 11 -5.53 -13.38 -12.04
CA VAL A 11 -6.03 -13.91 -10.77
C VAL A 11 -4.90 -14.00 -9.74
N GLU A 12 -3.71 -14.44 -10.14
CA GLU A 12 -2.54 -14.47 -9.25
C GLU A 12 -2.15 -13.06 -8.79
N ALA A 13 -2.03 -12.10 -9.73
CA ALA A 13 -1.73 -10.71 -9.39
C ALA A 13 -2.80 -10.09 -8.45
N ALA A 14 -4.08 -10.43 -8.65
CA ALA A 14 -5.15 -9.99 -7.76
C ALA A 14 -5.06 -10.63 -6.36
N CYS A 15 -4.63 -11.89 -6.27
CA CYS A 15 -4.40 -12.58 -5.00
C CYS A 15 -3.21 -11.96 -4.23
N GLU A 16 -2.09 -11.70 -4.90
CA GLU A 16 -0.94 -11.01 -4.29
C GLU A 16 -1.36 -9.65 -3.74
N ARG A 17 -2.14 -8.88 -4.50
CA ARG A 17 -2.68 -7.60 -4.05
C ARG A 17 -3.59 -7.76 -2.84
N ALA A 18 -4.47 -8.76 -2.85
CA ALA A 18 -5.38 -9.06 -1.75
C ALA A 18 -4.62 -9.38 -0.45
N ILE A 19 -3.48 -10.07 -0.55
CA ILE A 19 -2.60 -10.36 0.58
C ILE A 19 -1.91 -9.07 1.06
N ALA A 20 -1.42 -8.24 0.15
CA ALA A 20 -0.74 -6.97 0.47
C ALA A 20 -1.66 -5.98 1.22
N ILE A 21 -2.97 -5.99 0.93
CA ILE A 21 -3.97 -5.17 1.65
C ILE A 21 -4.57 -5.89 2.88
N HIS A 22 -4.00 -7.03 3.29
CA HIS A 22 -4.49 -7.87 4.39
C HIS A 22 -5.96 -8.32 4.24
N SER A 23 -6.43 -8.53 3.01
CA SER A 23 -7.80 -8.95 2.70
C SER A 23 -7.84 -10.17 1.75
N PRO A 24 -7.40 -11.36 2.18
CA PRO A 24 -7.33 -12.57 1.36
C PRO A 24 -8.70 -13.25 1.19
N LEU A 25 -9.75 -12.47 0.90
CA LEU A 25 -11.10 -12.96 0.67
C LEU A 25 -11.41 -13.00 -0.82
N TYR A 26 -12.19 -13.99 -1.24
CA TYR A 26 -12.68 -14.09 -2.63
C TYR A 26 -13.39 -12.81 -3.09
N LYS A 27 -14.19 -12.19 -2.22
CA LYS A 27 -14.87 -10.92 -2.53
C LYS A 27 -13.87 -9.80 -2.85
N SER A 28 -12.76 -9.75 -2.13
CA SER A 28 -11.68 -8.78 -2.34
C SER A 28 -10.98 -9.03 -3.67
N VAL A 29 -10.60 -10.28 -3.96
CA VAL A 29 -10.00 -10.68 -5.25
C VAL A 29 -10.92 -10.34 -6.43
N VAL A 30 -12.22 -10.63 -6.31
CA VAL A 30 -13.21 -10.29 -7.34
C VAL A 30 -13.34 -8.77 -7.50
N SER A 31 -13.32 -7.99 -6.41
CA SER A 31 -13.35 -6.54 -6.47
C SER A 31 -12.10 -5.97 -7.15
N ILE A 32 -10.92 -6.51 -6.85
CA ILE A 32 -9.64 -6.15 -7.45
C ILE A 32 -9.68 -6.41 -8.97
N LEU A 33 -10.14 -7.59 -9.39
CA LEU A 33 -10.28 -7.97 -10.80
C LEU A 33 -11.30 -7.11 -11.56
N LYS A 34 -12.44 -6.79 -10.92
CA LYS A 34 -13.48 -5.93 -11.50
C LYS A 34 -12.98 -4.51 -11.74
N ASN A 35 -12.17 -3.98 -10.83
CA ASN A 35 -11.61 -2.64 -10.92
C ASN A 35 -10.30 -2.58 -11.71
N GLY A 36 -9.77 -3.71 -12.20
CA GLY A 36 -8.50 -3.76 -12.93
C GLY A 36 -7.28 -3.39 -12.08
N LEU A 37 -7.39 -3.52 -10.76
CA LEU A 37 -6.32 -3.18 -9.83
C LEU A 37 -5.16 -4.20 -9.90
N ASP A 38 -5.36 -5.36 -10.51
CA ASP A 38 -4.30 -6.34 -10.76
C ASP A 38 -3.20 -5.83 -11.72
N ALA A 39 -3.49 -4.84 -12.57
CA ALA A 39 -2.53 -4.26 -13.52
C ALA A 39 -1.64 -3.15 -12.93
N PHE A 40 -1.99 -2.64 -11.74
CA PHE A 40 -1.24 -1.55 -11.12
C PHE A 40 -0.14 -2.09 -10.19
N PRO A 41 1.06 -1.50 -10.21
CA PRO A 41 2.15 -1.91 -9.32
C PRO A 41 1.72 -1.81 -7.85
N LEU A 42 2.12 -2.80 -7.05
CA LEU A 42 1.85 -2.84 -5.60
C LEU A 42 2.65 -1.78 -4.84
N THR A 43 3.84 -1.46 -5.34
CA THR A 43 4.70 -0.43 -4.77
C THR A 43 4.23 0.94 -5.25
N PRO A 44 3.91 1.88 -4.34
CA PRO A 44 3.66 3.25 -4.75
C PRO A 44 4.91 3.80 -5.46
N PRO A 45 4.75 4.57 -6.55
CA PRO A 45 5.89 5.20 -7.21
C PRO A 45 6.66 6.02 -6.18
N ALA A 46 7.99 6.09 -6.35
CA ALA A 46 8.82 6.96 -5.54
C ALA A 46 8.22 8.38 -5.56
N GLY A 47 7.95 8.91 -4.37
CA GLY A 47 7.39 10.25 -4.24
C GLY A 47 8.31 11.30 -4.87
N PRO A 48 7.77 12.50 -5.19
CA PRO A 48 8.60 13.60 -5.64
C PRO A 48 9.69 13.90 -4.60
N PRO A 49 10.82 14.48 -5.02
CA PRO A 49 11.87 14.88 -4.10
C PRO A 49 11.30 15.81 -3.01
N PRO A 50 11.86 15.77 -1.79
CA PRO A 50 11.45 16.67 -0.72
C PRO A 50 11.51 18.13 -1.17
N ILE A 51 10.45 18.89 -0.90
CA ILE A 51 10.42 20.33 -1.15
C ILE A 51 11.15 21.02 0.00
N GLU A 52 12.23 21.72 -0.31
CA GLU A 52 12.94 22.55 0.65
C GLU A 52 12.24 23.92 0.77
N HIS A 53 11.68 24.22 1.94
CA HIS A 53 11.06 25.50 2.23
C HIS A 53 11.27 25.85 3.70
N GLN A 54 11.39 27.14 4.02
CA GLN A 54 11.66 27.62 5.38
C GLN A 54 10.68 27.08 6.44
N ASN A 55 9.42 26.84 6.04
CA ASN A 55 8.37 26.35 6.93
C ASN A 55 8.14 24.83 6.85
N ILE A 56 8.79 24.12 5.94
CA ILE A 56 8.68 22.66 5.83
C ILE A 56 9.80 22.06 6.66
N ARG A 57 9.41 21.31 7.70
CA ARG A 57 10.37 20.58 8.54
C ARG A 57 10.68 19.23 7.88
N GLY A 58 11.95 18.97 7.64
CA GLY A 58 12.40 17.74 6.97
C GLY A 58 12.13 16.47 7.78
N THR A 59 12.31 15.31 7.15
CA THR A 59 12.08 14.01 7.78
C THR A 59 12.90 13.81 9.06
N GLU A 60 14.11 14.35 9.13
CA GLU A 60 14.98 14.27 10.31
C GLU A 60 14.32 14.87 11.55
N TYR A 61 13.61 16.00 11.42
CA TYR A 61 12.90 16.65 12.54
C TYR A 61 11.90 15.70 13.22
N TYR A 62 11.18 14.89 12.43
CA TYR A 62 10.22 13.93 12.97
C TYR A 62 10.89 12.65 13.48
N LYS A 63 11.99 12.21 12.84
CA LYS A 63 12.77 11.06 13.32
C LYS A 63 13.42 11.34 14.68
N GLU A 64 13.93 12.55 14.90
CA GLU A 64 14.51 12.97 16.19
C GLU A 64 13.44 13.01 17.30
N LEU A 65 12.24 13.50 16.99
CA LEU A 65 11.08 13.43 17.90
C LEU A 65 10.69 11.99 18.25
N LEU A 66 10.76 11.06 17.30
CA LEU A 66 10.47 9.64 17.52
C LEU A 66 11.59 8.92 18.26
N ALA A 67 12.85 9.33 18.07
CA ALA A 67 14.01 8.73 18.73
C ALA A 67 14.17 9.18 20.20
N GLY A 68 13.62 10.35 20.56
CA GLY A 68 13.74 10.94 21.90
C GLY A 68 12.62 10.61 22.89
N GLY A 69 11.68 9.71 22.58
CA GLY A 69 10.47 9.50 23.40
C GLY A 69 10.11 8.04 23.64
N GLN A 70 10.69 7.41 24.66
CA GLN A 70 9.99 6.37 25.41
C GLN A 70 9.35 7.02 26.63
N GLU A 71 8.02 7.18 26.64
CA GLU A 71 7.14 6.66 27.70
C GLU A 71 5.70 7.16 27.51
N ASN A 72 4.77 6.21 27.43
CA ASN A 72 3.32 6.36 27.46
C ASN A 72 2.65 7.12 26.29
N VAL A 73 2.33 6.37 25.23
CA VAL A 73 1.00 6.49 24.61
C VAL A 73 0.40 5.09 24.59
N THR A 74 -0.18 4.70 25.72
CA THR A 74 -1.19 3.64 25.73
C THR A 74 -2.49 4.27 25.24
N CYS A 75 -3.01 3.77 24.13
CA CYS A 75 -4.45 3.82 23.86
C CYS A 75 -5.10 2.59 24.51
#